data_AF-A0A1H2ISI9-F1
#
_entry.id   AF-A0A1H2ISI9-F1
#
_cell.length_a   1.000
_cell.length_b   1.000
_cell.length_c   1.000
_cell.angle_alpha   90.00
_cell.angle_beta   90.00
_cell.angle_gamma   90.00
#
_symmetry.space_group_name_H-M   'P 1'
#
loop_
_entity.id
_entity.type
_entity.pdbx_description
1 polymer ?
#
loop_
_entity_poly.entity_id
_entity_poly.type
_entity_poly.pdbx_seq_one_letter_code
_entity_poly.pdbx_strand_id
1 'polypeptide(L)'
;MKQNPCFEWVLCIFMTLFMISCAQHRALEPPSTLPAENLPQIGTRQPASPRNTPRPAVLSKMIHTAENQLRSNKPEAAFQTLERALDIDGQDPIIWHLMAKAQQMQNNFQQAKYFAGKSNAMAARMPFLKKRNWRIIGDALKKQGRIQEAEAAYENAR
;
A
#
# COMPACT_ATOMS: atom_id res chain seq x y z
N MET A 1 2.75 -62.96 9.76
CA MET A 1 2.67 -62.91 8.29
C MET A 1 2.57 -61.45 7.87
N LYS A 2 3.57 -61.02 7.09
CA LYS A 2 3.60 -59.88 6.15
C LYS A 2 3.39 -58.49 6.74
N GLN A 3 4.54 -57.93 7.16
CA GLN A 3 4.83 -56.51 6.99
C GLN A 3 4.54 -56.13 5.53
N ASN A 4 3.75 -55.07 5.31
CA ASN A 4 3.37 -54.62 3.97
C ASN A 4 4.45 -53.65 3.46
N PRO A 5 5.28 -54.02 2.47
CA PRO A 5 6.44 -53.25 2.01
C PRO A 5 6.06 -52.04 1.12
N CYS A 6 4.81 -51.57 1.21
CA CYS A 6 4.29 -50.50 0.36
C CYS A 6 4.49 -49.11 0.99
N PHE A 7 4.69 -49.03 2.31
CA PHE A 7 4.77 -47.75 3.03
C PHE A 7 6.18 -47.14 3.01
N GLU A 8 7.24 -47.94 2.93
CA GLU A 8 8.62 -47.44 2.76
C GLU A 8 8.87 -46.85 1.36
N TRP A 9 8.21 -47.38 0.33
CA TRP A 9 8.42 -46.93 -1.05
C TRP A 9 7.86 -45.51 -1.30
N VAL A 10 6.81 -45.12 -0.58
CA VAL A 10 6.20 -43.79 -0.74
C VAL A 10 7.07 -42.70 -0.06
N LEU A 11 7.79 -43.05 1.02
CA LEU A 11 8.68 -42.12 1.70
C LEU A 11 9.98 -41.85 0.90
N CYS A 12 10.49 -42.85 0.17
CA CYS A 12 11.68 -42.72 -0.68
C CYS A 12 11.46 -41.91 -1.97
N ILE A 13 10.25 -41.93 -2.54
CA ILE A 13 9.93 -41.16 -3.75
C ILE A 13 9.86 -39.65 -3.45
N PHE A 14 9.37 -39.25 -2.27
CA PHE A 14 9.32 -37.83 -1.89
C PHE A 14 10.69 -37.25 -1.49
N MET A 15 11.61 -38.08 -0.98
CA MET A 15 12.96 -37.61 -0.58
C MET A 15 13.98 -37.50 -1.74
N THR A 16 13.70 -38.06 -2.91
CA THR A 16 14.60 -37.98 -4.08
C THR A 16 14.33 -36.79 -5.01
N LEU A 17 13.27 -36.02 -4.76
CA LEU A 17 12.98 -34.76 -5.48
C LEU A 17 13.66 -33.52 -4.87
N PHE A 18 14.63 -33.72 -3.97
CA PHE A 18 15.36 -32.61 -3.32
C PHE A 18 16.71 -32.26 -3.97
N MET A 19 17.16 -32.93 -5.03
CA MET A 19 18.51 -32.70 -5.57
C MET A 19 18.60 -32.75 -7.11
N ILE A 20 17.84 -31.92 -7.83
CA ILE A 20 18.17 -31.54 -9.22
C ILE A 20 17.81 -30.08 -9.45
N SER A 21 18.81 -29.20 -9.36
CA SER A 21 19.06 -28.07 -10.27
C SER A 21 19.72 -26.90 -9.54
N CYS A 22 20.96 -27.12 -9.09
CA CYS A 22 21.98 -26.10 -9.23
C CYS A 22 22.62 -26.33 -10.61
N ALA A 23 22.49 -25.35 -11.50
CA ALA A 23 23.52 -24.94 -12.47
C ALA A 23 22.91 -24.45 -13.79
N GLN A 24 22.21 -23.32 -13.81
CA GLN A 24 22.25 -22.48 -15.02
C GLN A 24 22.11 -21.00 -14.65
N HIS A 25 23.16 -20.48 -14.01
CA HIS A 25 23.47 -19.07 -14.08
C HIS A 25 24.03 -18.81 -15.48
N ARG A 26 23.16 -18.47 -16.43
CA ARG A 26 23.58 -17.75 -17.62
C ARG A 26 23.90 -16.34 -17.16
N ALA A 27 25.19 -16.03 -16.98
CA ALA A 27 25.66 -14.66 -16.99
C ALA A 27 25.36 -14.11 -18.39
N LEU A 28 24.26 -13.37 -18.51
CA LEU A 28 24.09 -12.45 -19.63
C LEU A 28 25.09 -11.33 -19.37
N GLU A 29 26.23 -11.37 -20.05
CA GLU A 29 27.10 -10.20 -20.14
C GLU A 29 26.27 -9.07 -20.76
N PRO A 30 26.05 -7.94 -20.06
CA PRO A 30 25.38 -6.81 -20.68
C PRO A 30 26.27 -6.27 -21.80
N PRO A 31 25.72 -6.02 -23.01
CA PRO A 31 26.48 -5.39 -24.07
C PRO A 31 27.01 -4.05 -23.58
N SER A 32 28.34 -3.96 -23.45
CA SER A 32 29.05 -2.77 -23.01
C SER A 32 29.17 -1.75 -24.15
N THR A 33 28.04 -1.22 -24.62
CA THR A 33 27.96 0.01 -25.43
C THR A 33 26.51 0.48 -25.50
N LEU A 34 26.00 1.15 -24.47
CA LEU A 34 24.86 2.05 -24.61
C LEU A 34 25.31 3.45 -24.16
N PRO A 35 25.27 4.47 -25.02
CA PRO A 35 25.56 5.85 -24.64
C PRO A 35 24.66 6.26 -23.48
N ALA A 36 25.27 6.67 -22.37
CA ALA A 36 24.59 7.12 -21.15
C ALA A 36 24.03 8.53 -21.30
N GLU A 37 23.19 8.79 -22.32
CA GLU A 37 22.71 10.15 -22.60
C GLU A 37 21.21 10.30 -22.87
N ASN A 38 20.38 9.30 -22.56
CA ASN A 38 18.92 9.53 -22.49
C ASN A 38 18.20 8.46 -21.67
N LEU A 39 18.56 8.35 -20.39
CA LEU A 39 17.66 7.72 -19.43
C LEU A 39 16.67 8.78 -18.93
N PRO A 40 15.35 8.59 -19.11
CA PRO A 40 14.39 9.40 -18.38
C PRO A 40 14.69 9.23 -16.89
N GLN A 41 15.01 10.33 -16.21
CA GLN A 41 15.26 10.34 -14.78
C GLN A 41 14.00 9.84 -14.07
N ILE A 42 14.01 8.57 -13.66
CA ILE A 42 13.01 8.05 -12.72
C ILE A 42 13.25 8.83 -11.43
N GLY A 43 12.34 9.77 -11.21
CA GLY A 43 12.49 10.87 -10.27
C GLY A 43 13.07 10.42 -8.94
N THR A 44 14.20 11.03 -8.58
CA THR A 44 14.61 11.20 -7.19
C THR A 44 13.36 11.53 -6.38
N ARG A 45 13.05 10.71 -5.37
CA ARG A 45 11.92 10.91 -4.45
C ARG A 45 12.15 12.23 -3.71
N GLN A 46 11.73 13.33 -4.33
CA GLN A 46 11.82 14.66 -3.76
C GLN A 46 10.94 14.67 -2.51
N PRO A 47 11.48 15.02 -1.33
CA PRO A 47 10.65 15.19 -0.14
C PRO A 47 9.52 16.16 -0.51
N ALA A 48 8.28 15.74 -0.29
CA ALA A 48 7.09 16.49 -0.71
C ALA A 48 7.16 17.90 -0.11
N SER A 49 7.49 18.89 -0.94
CA SER A 49 7.42 20.28 -0.53
C SER A 49 5.99 20.59 -0.12
N PRO A 50 5.78 21.32 0.98
CA PRO A 50 4.43 21.70 1.39
C PRO A 50 3.73 22.43 0.23
N ARG A 51 2.53 21.96 -0.12
CA ARG A 51 1.70 22.52 -1.19
C ARG A 51 1.40 23.99 -0.90
N ASN A 52 2.01 24.88 -1.67
CA ASN A 52 1.70 26.32 -1.66
C ASN A 52 0.79 26.73 -2.82
N THR A 53 0.44 25.81 -3.72
CA THR A 53 -0.45 26.07 -4.86
C THR A 53 -1.90 25.65 -4.56
N PRO A 54 -2.90 26.43 -4.99
CA PRO A 54 -4.29 26.06 -4.87
C PRO A 54 -4.61 24.73 -5.57
N ARG A 55 -5.54 23.95 -5.00
CA ARG A 55 -6.00 22.69 -5.60
C ARG A 55 -6.77 22.98 -6.90
N PRO A 56 -6.51 22.26 -8.01
CA PRO A 56 -7.32 22.35 -9.23
C PRO A 56 -8.82 22.10 -8.95
N ALA A 57 -9.71 22.84 -9.62
CA ALA A 57 -11.15 22.74 -9.40
C ALA A 57 -11.71 21.33 -9.68
N VAL A 58 -11.20 20.67 -10.73
CA VAL A 58 -11.57 19.28 -11.07
C VAL A 58 -11.23 18.33 -9.93
N LEU A 59 -10.04 18.49 -9.32
CA LEU A 59 -9.59 17.66 -8.21
C LEU A 59 -10.46 17.87 -6.96
N SER A 60 -10.80 19.12 -6.65
CA SER A 60 -11.74 19.45 -5.57
C SER A 60 -13.11 18.79 -5.77
N LYS A 61 -13.62 18.77 -7.00
CA LYS A 61 -14.89 18.11 -7.35
C LYS A 61 -14.80 16.59 -7.16
N MET A 62 -13.71 15.96 -7.60
CA MET A 62 -13.50 14.52 -7.42
C MET A 62 -13.42 14.11 -5.95
N ILE A 63 -12.70 14.88 -5.13
CA ILE A 63 -12.63 14.68 -3.67
C ILE A 63 -14.04 14.76 -3.08
N HIS A 64 -14.81 15.79 -3.43
CA HIS A 64 -16.19 15.94 -2.96
C HIS A 64 -17.09 14.76 -3.39
N THR A 65 -16.96 14.29 -4.64
CA THR A 65 -17.67 13.10 -5.11
C THR A 65 -17.32 11.86 -4.29
N ALA A 66 -16.04 11.63 -4.02
CA ALA A 66 -15.58 10.49 -3.21
C ALA A 66 -16.10 10.57 -1.77
N GLU A 67 -16.11 11.75 -1.15
CA GLU A 67 -16.72 11.95 0.17
C GLU A 67 -18.21 11.61 0.17
N ASN A 68 -18.95 12.03 -0.86
CA ASN A 68 -20.37 11.72 -1.00
C ASN A 68 -20.58 10.20 -1.15
N GLN A 69 -19.77 9.54 -1.96
CA GLN A 69 -19.80 8.08 -2.12
C GLN A 69 -19.54 7.35 -0.79
N LEU A 70 -18.55 7.80 0.00
CA LEU A 70 -18.30 7.24 1.34
C LEU A 70 -19.50 7.48 2.29
N ARG A 71 -20.10 8.67 2.28
CA ARG A 71 -21.31 8.95 3.09
C ARG A 71 -22.50 8.09 2.68
N SER A 72 -22.59 7.73 1.40
CA SER A 72 -23.62 6.83 0.86
C SER A 72 -23.27 5.33 0.97
N ASN A 73 -22.27 4.97 1.79
CA ASN A 73 -21.81 3.59 1.96
C ASN A 73 -21.38 2.89 0.65
N LYS A 74 -20.78 3.65 -0.28
CA LYS A 74 -20.21 3.17 -1.55
C LYS A 74 -18.68 3.30 -1.55
N PRO A 75 -17.96 2.56 -0.67
CA PRO A 75 -16.51 2.74 -0.53
C PRO A 75 -15.72 2.33 -1.77
N GLU A 76 -16.20 1.34 -2.53
CA GLU A 76 -15.54 0.91 -3.78
C GLU A 76 -15.59 2.00 -4.86
N ALA A 77 -16.76 2.61 -5.07
CA ALA A 77 -16.92 3.73 -6.00
C ALA A 77 -16.10 4.96 -5.58
N ALA A 78 -15.98 5.20 -4.26
CA ALA A 78 -15.11 6.24 -3.71
C ALA A 78 -13.64 5.97 -4.06
N PHE A 79 -13.19 4.74 -3.88
CA PHE A 79 -11.81 4.34 -4.18
C PHE A 79 -11.47 4.57 -5.66
N GLN A 80 -12.31 4.10 -6.58
CA GLN A 80 -12.12 4.30 -8.03
C GLN A 80 -12.14 5.78 -8.47
N THR A 81 -12.90 6.62 -7.76
CA THR A 81 -12.90 8.07 -7.99
C THR A 81 -11.60 8.71 -7.52
N LEU A 82 -11.05 8.23 -6.40
CA LEU A 82 -9.79 8.71 -5.84
C LEU A 82 -8.57 8.24 -6.64
N GLU A 83 -8.61 7.05 -7.24
CA GLU A 83 -7.54 6.58 -8.14
C GLU A 83 -7.37 7.53 -9.32
N ARG A 84 -8.47 7.91 -9.98
CA ARG A 84 -8.44 8.92 -11.05
C ARG A 84 -8.01 10.30 -10.57
N ALA A 85 -8.27 10.65 -9.31
CA ALA A 85 -7.79 11.88 -8.73
C ALA A 85 -6.26 11.87 -8.51
N LEU A 86 -5.64 10.70 -8.27
CA LEU A 86 -4.19 10.58 -8.18
C LEU A 86 -3.50 10.85 -9.51
N ASP A 87 -4.14 10.55 -10.64
CA ASP A 87 -3.61 10.85 -11.97
C ASP A 87 -3.50 12.35 -12.24
N ILE A 88 -4.35 13.15 -11.59
CA ILE A 88 -4.28 14.62 -11.63
C ILE A 88 -3.22 15.14 -10.66
N ASP A 89 -3.21 14.60 -9.43
CA ASP A 89 -2.30 15.01 -8.38
C ASP A 89 -2.08 13.90 -7.34
N GLY A 90 -0.93 13.23 -7.43
CA GLY A 90 -0.55 12.16 -6.51
C GLY A 90 -0.05 12.62 -5.13
N GLN A 91 0.08 13.93 -4.88
CA GLN A 91 0.70 14.50 -3.67
C GLN A 91 -0.33 15.12 -2.71
N ASP A 92 -1.64 14.98 -2.95
CA ASP A 92 -2.65 15.49 -2.02
C ASP A 92 -2.89 14.51 -0.86
N PRO A 93 -2.56 14.87 0.41
CA PRO A 93 -2.76 13.98 1.55
C PRO A 93 -4.24 13.65 1.80
N ILE A 94 -5.20 14.47 1.34
CA ILE A 94 -6.63 14.20 1.50
C ILE A 94 -7.05 12.99 0.67
N ILE A 95 -6.51 12.84 -0.55
CA ILE A 95 -6.83 11.70 -1.42
C ILE A 95 -6.44 10.39 -0.74
N TRP A 96 -5.21 10.34 -0.22
CA TRP A 96 -4.69 9.18 0.53
C TRP A 96 -5.50 8.90 1.81
N HIS A 97 -5.94 9.93 2.53
CA HIS A 97 -6.82 9.76 3.70
C HIS A 97 -8.17 9.14 3.32
N LEU A 98 -8.79 9.62 2.23
CA LEU A 98 -10.08 9.11 1.79
C LEU A 98 -9.97 7.68 1.26
N MET A 99 -8.85 7.33 0.60
CA MET A 99 -8.54 5.95 0.21
C MET A 99 -8.41 5.05 1.45
N ALA A 100 -7.74 5.54 2.50
CA ALA A 100 -7.65 4.81 3.76
C ALA A 100 -9.03 4.54 4.38
N LYS A 101 -9.91 5.54 4.39
CA LYS A 101 -11.28 5.42 4.87
C LYS A 101 -12.11 4.45 4.02
N ALA A 102 -11.99 4.53 2.69
CA ALA A 102 -12.65 3.59 1.77
C ALA A 102 -12.24 2.14 2.09
N GLN A 103 -10.94 1.88 2.22
CA GLN A 103 -10.45 0.53 2.54
C GLN A 103 -10.83 0.09 3.96
N GLN A 104 -10.87 1.00 4.93
CA GLN A 104 -11.35 0.69 6.28
C GLN A 104 -12.81 0.22 6.27
N MET A 105 -13.68 0.90 5.50
CA MET A 105 -15.09 0.51 5.34
C MET A 105 -15.26 -0.86 4.66
N GLN A 106 -14.31 -1.25 3.81
CA GLN A 106 -14.26 -2.57 3.17
C GLN A 106 -13.61 -3.66 4.07
N ASN A 107 -13.24 -3.35 5.31
CA ASN A 107 -12.46 -4.22 6.21
C ASN A 107 -11.06 -4.60 5.68
N ASN A 108 -10.54 -3.87 4.69
CA ASN A 108 -9.20 -4.04 4.13
C ASN A 108 -8.16 -3.31 5.01
N PHE A 109 -8.02 -3.75 6.25
CA PHE A 109 -7.25 -3.03 7.28
C PHE A 109 -5.77 -2.82 6.94
N GLN A 110 -5.13 -3.77 6.25
CA GLN A 110 -3.74 -3.59 5.80
C GLN A 110 -3.59 -2.41 4.83
N GLN A 111 -4.50 -2.31 3.85
CA GLN A 111 -4.50 -1.23 2.87
C GLN A 111 -4.91 0.11 3.52
N ALA A 112 -5.90 0.08 4.42
CA ALA A 112 -6.31 1.25 5.19
C ALA A 112 -5.12 1.87 5.96
N LYS A 113 -4.35 1.02 6.65
CA LYS A 113 -3.13 1.44 7.36
C LYS A 113 -2.09 2.03 6.41
N TYR A 114 -1.84 1.37 5.27
CA TYR A 114 -0.89 1.84 4.26
C TYR A 114 -1.25 3.24 3.74
N PHE A 115 -2.50 3.45 3.31
CA PHE A 115 -2.93 4.74 2.76
C PHE A 115 -2.95 5.85 3.82
N ALA A 116 -3.34 5.55 5.06
CA ALA A 116 -3.28 6.50 6.17
C ALA A 116 -1.83 6.92 6.48
N GLY A 117 -0.89 5.96 6.47
CA GLY A 117 0.53 6.23 6.63
C GLY A 117 1.11 7.11 5.50
N LYS A 118 0.72 6.83 4.25
CA LYS A 118 1.11 7.65 3.09
C LYS A 118 0.56 9.07 3.19
N SER A 119 -0.70 9.23 3.61
CA SER A 119 -1.29 10.54 3.90
C SER A 119 -0.50 11.30 4.98
N ASN A 120 -0.11 10.63 6.08
CA ASN A 120 0.69 11.24 7.15
C ASN A 120 2.03 11.80 6.68
N ALA A 121 2.69 11.11 5.74
CA ALA A 121 3.97 11.54 5.17
C ALA A 121 3.85 12.86 4.39
N MET A 122 2.69 13.14 3.79
CA MET A 122 2.42 14.36 3.01
C MET A 122 1.69 15.44 3.81
N ALA A 123 1.06 15.08 4.94
CA ALA A 123 0.24 15.94 5.78
C ALA A 123 1.06 16.83 6.75
N ALA A 124 2.25 17.31 6.35
CA ALA A 124 3.20 17.98 7.25
C ALA A 124 2.57 19.10 8.09
N ARG A 125 1.74 19.94 7.46
CA ARG A 125 1.04 21.08 8.09
C ARG A 125 -0.46 20.83 8.33
N MET A 126 -0.88 19.57 8.41
CA MET A 126 -2.30 19.20 8.60
C MET A 126 -2.48 18.33 9.85
N PRO A 127 -2.33 18.89 11.07
CA PRO A 127 -2.37 18.12 12.31
C PRO A 127 -3.71 17.38 12.51
N PHE A 128 -4.84 18.00 12.17
CA PHE A 128 -6.15 17.35 12.24
C PHE A 128 -6.27 16.15 11.30
N LEU A 129 -5.67 16.22 10.11
CA LEU A 129 -5.66 15.10 9.16
C LEU A 129 -4.78 13.96 9.70
N LYS A 130 -3.61 14.28 10.26
CA LYS A 130 -2.73 13.29 10.90
C LYS A 130 -3.42 12.56 12.05
N LYS A 131 -4.13 13.28 12.93
CA LYS A 131 -4.89 12.65 14.02
C LYS A 131 -5.93 11.65 13.49
N ARG A 132 -6.69 12.03 12.46
CA ARG A 132 -7.66 11.14 11.80
C ARG A 132 -7.01 9.90 11.18
N ASN A 133 -5.86 10.07 10.52
CA ASN A 133 -5.10 8.96 9.96
C ASN A 133 -4.55 8.01 11.03
N TRP A 134 -4.01 8.56 12.12
CA TRP A 134 -3.51 7.77 13.25
C TRP A 134 -4.61 6.91 13.88
N ARG A 135 -5.82 7.45 13.97
CA ARG A 135 -6.99 6.66 14.39
C ARG A 135 -7.31 5.50 13.45
N ILE A 136 -7.26 5.72 12.13
CA ILE A 136 -7.42 4.63 11.13
C ILE A 136 -6.31 3.57 11.30
N ILE A 137 -5.06 3.99 11.51
CA ILE A 137 -3.92 3.10 11.73
C ILE A 137 -4.13 2.27 13.00
N GLY A 138 -4.54 2.89 14.10
CA GLY A 138 -4.83 2.20 15.36
C GLY A 138 -5.95 1.18 15.21
N ASP A 139 -7.06 1.56 14.55
CA ASP A 139 -8.17 0.65 14.28
C ASP A 139 -7.73 -0.55 13.43
N ALA A 140 -6.92 -0.31 12.40
CA ALA A 140 -6.38 -1.36 11.55
C ALA A 140 -5.44 -2.31 12.32
N LEU A 141 -4.55 -1.77 13.16
CA LEU A 141 -3.62 -2.56 13.99
C LEU A 141 -4.38 -3.39 15.03
N LYS A 142 -5.40 -2.81 15.68
CA LYS A 142 -6.26 -3.51 16.62
C LYS A 142 -6.97 -4.69 15.97
N LYS A 143 -7.50 -4.51 14.75
CA LYS A 143 -8.14 -5.57 13.97
C LYS A 143 -7.17 -6.68 13.54
N GLN A 144 -5.87 -6.40 13.51
CA GLN A 144 -4.81 -7.38 13.26
C GLN A 144 -4.27 -8.03 14.54
N GLY A 145 -4.84 -7.74 15.72
CA GLY A 145 -4.35 -8.25 17.00
C GLY A 145 -3.09 -7.56 17.53
N ARG A 146 -2.63 -6.48 16.90
CA ARG A 146 -1.42 -5.74 17.26
C ARG A 146 -1.73 -4.65 18.28
N ILE A 147 -2.17 -5.07 19.47
CA ILE A 147 -2.79 -4.19 20.47
C ILE A 147 -1.84 -3.10 20.97
N GLN A 148 -0.57 -3.45 21.26
CA GLN A 148 0.42 -2.46 21.74
C GLN A 148 0.67 -1.36 20.71
N GLU A 149 0.80 -1.73 19.43
CA GLU A 149 0.99 -0.78 18.35
C GLU A 149 -0.26 0.05 18.07
N ALA A 150 -1.45 -0.54 18.25
CA ALA A 150 -2.70 0.19 18.14
C ALA A 150 -2.79 1.30 19.20
N GLU A 151 -2.40 1.01 20.44
CA GLU A 151 -2.37 2.01 21.51
C GLU A 151 -1.41 3.15 21.18
N ALA A 152 -0.18 2.83 20.76
CA ALA A 152 0.77 3.84 20.31
C ALA A 152 0.21 4.71 19.16
N ALA A 153 -0.52 4.11 18.22
CA ALA A 153 -1.18 4.86 17.16
C ALA A 153 -2.32 5.75 17.69
N TYR A 154 -3.09 5.30 18.69
CA TYR A 154 -4.13 6.12 19.32
C TYR A 154 -3.57 7.28 20.13
N GLU A 155 -2.42 7.12 20.79
CA GLU A 155 -1.72 8.23 21.45
C GLU A 155 -1.32 9.32 20.45
N ASN A 156 -0.82 8.93 19.27
CA ASN A 156 -0.52 9.87 18.18
C ASN A 156 -1.78 10.55 17.60
N ALA A 157 -2.98 10.03 17.88
CA ALA A 157 -4.24 10.60 17.43
C ALA A 157 -4.84 11.63 18.41
N ARG A 158 -4.27 11.80 19.60
CA ARG A 158 -4.71 12.77 20.62
C ARG A 158 -4.36 14.21 20.25
#